data_AF-A0A2N3TF48-F1
#
_entry.id   AF-A0A2N3TF48-F1
#
_cell.length_a   1.000
_cell.length_b   1.000
_cell.length_c   1.000
_cell.angle_alpha   90.00
_cell.angle_beta   90.00
_cell.angle_gamma   90.00
#
_symmetry.space_group_name_H-M   'P 1'
#
loop_
_entity.id
_entity.type
_entity.pdbx_description
1 polymer ?
#
loop_
_entity_poly.entity_id
_entity_poly.type
_entity_poly.pdbx_seq_one_letter_code
_entity_poly.pdbx_strand_id
1 'polypeptide(L)'
;MQASIKKNKSPFYSNLFFLLFLFFSSSTIFAQKEQLWFGTYTDENGKVHQGRYNIIKDGRALTSIILAPYGKPPMEFTVIKNDTVQRFVEISWPNMPKRIATLIQYTDGYYAGNFEDGTKILPMVIKEFNFQDAQLQGNWFKPSEIEVKIIENTIKLLGSTEDWNKNDNRVCESNNTYSLFCALYESSIVIDGEYRHLRPAVKFVRDAIQEKYPKKYDHVLVDFNNAAEISLKELHEILKLAKENLINAIQ
;
A
#
# COMPACT_ATOMS: atom_id res chain seq x y z
N MET A 1 25.05 0.36 -88.48
CA MET A 1 23.97 0.48 -87.48
C MET A 1 23.94 1.97 -87.07
N GLN A 2 22.93 2.78 -87.42
CA GLN A 2 21.57 2.79 -86.85
C GLN A 2 21.61 2.74 -85.30
N ALA A 3 21.08 3.66 -84.50
CA ALA A 3 20.54 5.02 -84.71
C ALA A 3 20.60 5.75 -83.32
N SER A 4 20.21 7.01 -83.09
CA SER A 4 19.55 8.06 -83.90
C SER A 4 19.85 9.45 -83.32
N ILE A 5 19.31 10.52 -83.92
CA ILE A 5 19.26 11.89 -83.35
C ILE A 5 17.80 12.27 -83.08
N LYS A 6 17.49 12.86 -81.91
CA LYS A 6 16.41 13.86 -81.79
C LYS A 6 16.53 14.73 -80.53
N LYS A 7 16.75 16.03 -80.73
CA LYS A 7 16.43 17.08 -79.75
C LYS A 7 14.93 17.37 -79.82
N ASN A 8 14.28 17.69 -78.69
CA ASN A 8 13.63 19.01 -78.53
C ASN A 8 12.97 19.24 -77.15
N LYS A 9 13.23 20.45 -76.63
CA LYS A 9 12.32 21.38 -75.92
C LYS A 9 11.59 20.94 -74.63
N SER A 10 11.93 21.65 -73.56
CA SER A 10 11.08 22.01 -72.42
C SER A 10 9.87 22.87 -72.87
N PRO A 11 8.79 23.06 -72.08
CA PRO A 11 8.84 23.75 -70.78
C PRO A 11 7.94 23.20 -69.64
N PHE A 12 8.19 23.72 -68.44
CA PHE A 12 7.27 23.95 -67.30
C PHE A 12 5.98 23.13 -67.20
N TYR A 13 5.79 22.45 -66.06
CA TYR A 13 4.69 22.78 -65.14
C TYR A 13 5.05 22.52 -63.68
N SER A 14 4.56 23.39 -62.80
CA SER A 14 4.66 23.30 -61.34
C SER A 14 4.03 22.01 -60.81
N ASN A 15 4.68 21.37 -59.82
CA ASN A 15 3.95 20.82 -58.68
C ASN A 15 4.86 20.71 -57.45
N LEU A 16 4.65 21.67 -56.54
CA LEU A 16 5.27 21.78 -55.23
C LEU A 16 4.70 20.68 -54.31
N PHE A 17 5.30 19.48 -54.30
CA PHE A 17 4.94 18.44 -53.33
C PHE A 17 5.47 18.82 -51.95
N PHE A 18 4.65 19.52 -51.17
CA PHE A 18 4.87 19.76 -49.75
C PHE A 18 4.78 18.43 -49.00
N LEU A 19 5.94 17.84 -48.71
CA LEU A 19 6.03 16.63 -47.90
C LEU A 19 5.88 17.02 -46.43
N LEU A 20 4.63 17.17 -45.99
CA LEU A 20 4.28 17.40 -44.58
C LEU A 20 4.69 16.17 -43.77
N PHE A 21 5.89 16.19 -43.20
CA PHE A 21 6.25 15.30 -42.11
C PHE A 21 5.43 15.69 -40.88
N LEU A 22 4.22 15.11 -40.79
CA LEU A 22 3.47 15.07 -39.55
C LEU A 22 4.25 14.21 -38.56
N PHE A 23 5.14 14.86 -37.81
CA PHE A 23 5.57 14.37 -36.50
C PHE A 23 4.32 14.34 -35.61
N PHE A 24 3.58 13.23 -35.68
CA PHE A 24 2.79 12.78 -34.56
C PHE A 24 3.77 12.48 -33.43
N SER A 25 4.09 13.51 -32.66
CA SER A 25 4.54 13.36 -31.30
C SER A 25 3.40 12.67 -30.54
N SER A 26 3.44 11.34 -30.52
CA SER A 26 2.71 10.54 -29.56
C SER A 26 3.24 10.90 -28.19
N SER A 27 2.65 11.95 -27.60
CA SER A 27 2.78 12.25 -26.19
C SER A 27 2.21 11.06 -25.43
N THR A 28 3.07 10.08 -25.15
CA THR A 28 2.84 9.10 -24.10
C THR A 28 2.73 9.90 -22.82
N ILE A 29 1.48 10.21 -22.44
CA ILE A 29 1.15 10.68 -21.11
C ILE A 29 1.63 9.57 -20.18
N PHE A 30 2.80 9.75 -19.60
CA PHE A 30 3.33 8.87 -18.57
C PHE A 30 2.37 9.00 -17.39
N ALA A 31 1.42 8.06 -17.30
CA ALA A 31 0.51 7.96 -16.18
C ALA A 31 1.37 7.88 -14.91
N GLN A 32 1.20 8.87 -14.02
CA GLN A 32 1.98 8.93 -12.78
C GLN A 32 1.67 7.68 -11.97
N LYS A 33 2.68 6.81 -11.80
CA LYS A 33 2.49 5.51 -11.16
C LYS A 33 2.46 5.68 -9.65
N GLU A 34 1.37 5.24 -9.03
CA GLU A 34 1.25 5.11 -7.58
C GLU A 34 2.33 4.17 -7.03
N GLN A 35 2.95 4.57 -5.92
CA GLN A 35 4.02 3.84 -5.24
C GLN A 35 3.63 3.56 -3.79
N LEU A 36 3.84 2.33 -3.32
CA LEU A 36 3.60 1.96 -1.92
C LEU A 36 4.88 2.20 -1.10
N TRP A 37 4.84 3.24 -0.27
CA TRP A 37 5.89 3.62 0.69
C TRP A 37 5.43 3.32 2.12
N PHE A 38 6.34 3.42 3.08
CA PHE A 38 6.16 3.04 4.49
C PHE A 38 6.79 4.07 5.41
N GLY A 39 6.49 3.98 6.70
CA GLY A 39 7.17 4.77 7.72
C GLY A 39 6.32 4.91 8.96
N THR A 40 6.24 6.12 9.50
CA THR A 40 5.55 6.41 10.75
C THR A 40 4.73 7.69 10.68
N TYR A 41 3.58 7.67 11.35
CA TYR A 41 2.78 8.86 11.64
C TYR A 41 2.50 8.91 13.13
N THR A 42 2.18 10.10 13.63
CA THR A 42 1.77 10.29 15.02
C THR A 42 0.27 10.58 15.06
N ASP A 43 -0.47 9.94 15.97
CA ASP A 43 -1.90 10.23 16.16
C ASP A 43 -2.14 11.50 17.00
N GLU A 44 -3.41 11.86 17.17
CA GLU A 44 -3.84 13.02 17.97
C GLU A 44 -3.42 12.96 19.46
N ASN A 45 -3.16 11.76 19.97
CA ASN A 45 -2.69 11.53 21.34
C ASN A 45 -1.16 11.61 21.47
N GLY A 46 -0.45 11.81 20.37
CA GLY A 46 1.02 11.82 20.35
C GLY A 46 1.65 10.42 20.27
N LYS A 47 0.87 9.36 20.05
CA LYS A 47 1.41 8.00 19.88
C LYS A 47 1.89 7.82 18.43
N VAL A 48 3.13 7.35 18.28
CA VAL A 48 3.70 7.01 16.98
C VAL A 48 3.23 5.62 16.55
N HIS A 49 2.76 5.51 15.32
CA HIS A 49 2.27 4.28 14.69
C HIS A 49 2.99 4.02 13.37
N GLN A 50 3.04 2.76 12.93
CA GLN A 50 3.48 2.44 11.58
C GLN A 50 2.43 2.85 10.55
N GLY A 51 2.88 3.49 9.47
CA GLY A 51 2.06 3.87 8.32
C GLY A 51 2.50 3.17 7.03
N ARG A 52 1.53 2.94 6.15
CA ARG A 52 1.75 2.76 4.71
C ARG A 52 1.30 4.04 4.01
N TYR A 53 1.94 4.38 2.91
CA TYR A 53 1.63 5.58 2.15
C TYR A 53 1.54 5.23 0.68
N ASN A 54 0.42 5.56 0.05
CA ASN A 54 0.34 5.59 -1.40
C ASN A 54 0.83 6.97 -1.86
N ILE A 55 1.87 6.98 -2.68
CA ILE A 55 2.59 8.17 -3.13
C ILE A 55 2.47 8.29 -4.64
N ILE A 56 2.08 9.46 -5.12
CA ILE A 56 2.13 9.82 -6.54
C ILE A 56 3.21 10.90 -6.71
N LYS A 57 3.99 10.81 -7.79
CA LYS A 57 5.10 11.73 -8.08
C LYS A 57 5.02 12.29 -9.50
N ASP A 58 5.45 13.54 -9.64
CA ASP A 58 5.84 14.14 -10.91
C ASP A 58 7.34 14.45 -10.89
N GLY A 59 8.13 13.59 -11.54
CA GLY A 59 9.59 13.58 -11.41
C GLY A 59 10.06 13.45 -9.96
N ARG A 60 10.57 14.55 -9.39
CA ARG A 60 10.99 14.62 -7.98
C ARG A 60 9.91 15.14 -7.03
N ALA A 61 8.89 15.84 -7.53
CA ALA A 61 7.81 16.36 -6.70
C ALA A 61 6.88 15.23 -6.25
N LEU A 62 6.40 15.29 -5.01
CA LEU A 62 5.26 14.50 -4.53
C LEU A 62 3.98 15.27 -4.86
N THR A 63 3.05 14.63 -5.58
CA THR A 63 1.78 15.22 -6.03
C THR A 63 0.57 14.75 -5.24
N SER A 64 0.60 13.52 -4.71
CA SER A 64 -0.36 13.03 -3.70
C SER A 64 0.36 12.17 -2.66
N ILE A 65 -0.11 12.27 -1.42
CA ILE A 65 0.36 11.51 -0.26
C ILE A 65 -0.87 11.02 0.50
N ILE A 66 -1.13 9.71 0.45
CA ILE A 66 -2.28 9.09 1.11
C ILE A 66 -1.76 8.09 2.15
N LEU A 67 -1.91 8.40 3.44
CA LEU A 67 -1.64 7.46 4.52
C LEU A 67 -2.77 6.43 4.58
N ALA A 68 -2.43 5.14 4.48
CA ALA A 68 -3.35 4.00 4.57
C ALA A 68 -2.97 3.11 5.77
N PRO A 69 -3.33 3.50 7.02
CA PRO A 69 -2.97 2.76 8.21
C PRO A 69 -3.60 1.35 8.20
N TYR A 70 -3.05 0.43 8.97
CA TYR A 70 -3.68 -0.88 9.15
C TYR A 70 -4.96 -0.75 9.98
N GLY A 71 -6.05 -1.34 9.50
CA GLY A 71 -7.34 -1.35 10.20
C GLY A 71 -8.08 -0.02 10.24
N LYS A 72 -7.61 1.04 9.58
CA LYS A 72 -8.21 2.38 9.61
C LYS A 72 -8.44 2.93 8.19
N PRO A 73 -9.40 3.86 8.01
CA PRO A 73 -9.62 4.52 6.73
C PRO A 73 -8.36 5.23 6.21
N PRO A 74 -8.14 5.30 4.88
CA PRO A 74 -7.07 6.10 4.31
C PRO A 74 -7.31 7.60 4.51
N MET A 75 -6.22 8.37 4.56
CA MET A 75 -6.21 9.80 4.83
C MET A 75 -5.26 10.50 3.84
N GLU A 76 -5.80 11.36 2.98
CA GLU A 76 -5.02 12.15 2.02
C GLU A 76 -4.54 13.46 2.65
N PHE A 77 -3.24 13.75 2.50
CA PHE A 77 -2.65 15.03 2.87
C PHE A 77 -2.70 16.00 1.68
N THR A 78 -3.10 17.25 1.92
CA THR A 78 -3.00 18.29 0.90
C THR A 78 -1.55 18.75 0.79
N VAL A 79 -0.94 18.61 -0.39
CA VAL A 79 0.36 19.19 -0.70
C VAL A 79 0.20 20.70 -0.93
N ILE A 80 0.77 21.50 -0.03
CA ILE A 80 0.73 22.97 -0.08
C ILE A 80 1.84 23.51 -0.99
N LYS A 81 3.05 22.97 -0.82
CA LYS A 81 4.25 23.39 -1.54
C LYS A 81 5.18 22.21 -1.71
N ASN A 82 5.84 22.10 -2.86
CA ASN A 82 6.89 21.12 -3.09
C ASN A 82 8.11 21.80 -3.73
N ASP A 83 9.18 21.97 -2.95
CA ASP A 83 10.43 22.56 -3.42
C ASP A 83 11.46 21.45 -3.65
N THR A 84 11.60 21.04 -4.91
CA THR A 84 12.53 19.97 -5.31
C THR A 84 13.99 20.44 -5.37
N VAL A 85 14.26 21.74 -5.23
CA VAL A 85 15.61 22.33 -5.20
C VAL A 85 16.10 22.42 -3.76
N GLN A 86 15.26 22.95 -2.85
CA GLN A 86 15.51 23.00 -1.41
C GLN A 86 15.17 21.68 -0.69
N ARG A 87 14.62 20.71 -1.42
CA ARG A 87 14.36 19.33 -0.99
C ARG A 87 13.40 19.24 0.20
N PHE A 88 12.25 19.89 0.11
CA PHE A 88 11.16 19.73 1.09
C PHE A 88 9.77 19.76 0.45
N VAL A 89 8.80 19.23 1.19
CA VAL A 89 7.36 19.36 0.90
C VAL A 89 6.64 19.89 2.13
N GLU A 90 5.75 20.85 1.95
CA GLU A 90 4.80 21.30 2.98
C GLU A 90 3.45 20.64 2.72
N ILE A 91 2.88 20.03 3.75
CA ILE A 91 1.59 19.36 3.70
C ILE A 91 0.69 19.80 4.86
N SER A 92 -0.62 19.91 4.64
CA SER A 92 -1.58 20.02 5.75
C SER A 92 -2.22 18.69 6.09
N TRP A 93 -2.49 18.50 7.38
CA TRP A 93 -3.21 17.35 7.90
C TRP A 93 -4.67 17.31 7.35
N PRO A 94 -5.19 16.12 6.96
CA PRO A 94 -6.54 15.99 6.43
C PRO A 94 -7.60 16.62 7.33
N ASN A 95 -8.49 17.42 6.75
CA ASN A 95 -9.54 18.19 7.45
C ASN A 95 -9.02 19.22 8.49
N MET A 96 -7.71 19.46 8.58
CA MET A 96 -7.08 20.40 9.51
C MET A 96 -6.07 21.29 8.78
N PRO A 97 -6.50 22.19 7.86
CA PRO A 97 -5.62 22.94 6.96
C PRO A 97 -4.60 23.86 7.65
N LYS A 98 -4.80 24.17 8.94
CA LYS A 98 -3.86 24.96 9.76
C LYS A 98 -2.74 24.12 10.40
N ARG A 99 -2.90 22.79 10.47
CA ARG A 99 -1.88 21.87 11.00
C ARG A 99 -0.97 21.45 9.84
N ILE A 100 0.14 22.17 9.70
CA ILE A 100 1.10 22.01 8.60
C ILE A 100 2.32 21.22 9.10
N ALA A 101 2.89 20.39 8.22
CA ALA A 101 4.21 19.80 8.38
C ALA A 101 5.11 20.18 7.21
N THR A 102 6.37 20.48 7.51
CA THR A 102 7.46 20.53 6.53
C THR A 102 8.22 19.21 6.61
N LEU A 103 8.14 18.39 5.56
CA LEU A 103 8.90 17.15 5.44
C LEU A 103 10.14 17.39 4.57
N ILE A 104 11.33 17.21 5.16
CA ILE A 104 12.61 17.35 4.47
C ILE A 104 12.94 16.03 3.77
N GLN A 105 13.35 16.12 2.50
CA GLN A 105 13.81 14.99 1.70
C GLN A 105 15.32 14.77 1.89
N TYR A 106 15.68 13.73 2.64
CA TYR A 106 17.08 13.40 2.91
C TYR A 106 17.72 12.67 1.71
N THR A 107 17.04 11.65 1.18
CA THR A 107 17.43 10.90 -0.01
C THR A 107 16.26 10.80 -0.98
N ASP A 108 16.51 10.37 -2.22
CA ASP A 108 15.41 9.83 -3.02
C ASP A 108 14.78 8.65 -2.25
N GLY A 109 13.45 8.62 -2.22
CA GLY A 109 12.70 7.66 -1.41
C GLY A 109 12.73 7.89 0.11
N TYR A 110 13.13 9.05 0.65
CA TYR A 110 13.07 9.30 2.11
C TYR A 110 12.72 10.76 2.46
N TYR A 111 11.62 10.94 3.20
CA TYR A 111 11.14 12.20 3.77
C TYR A 111 10.91 12.05 5.27
N ALA A 112 11.29 13.06 6.06
CA ALA A 112 10.95 13.13 7.47
C ALA A 112 10.75 14.57 7.94
N GLY A 113 9.85 14.75 8.92
CA GLY A 113 9.51 16.05 9.48
C GLY A 113 8.50 15.91 10.61
N ASN A 114 7.85 17.00 11.00
CA ASN A 114 6.86 17.01 12.08
C ASN A 114 5.66 17.89 11.69
N PHE A 115 4.47 17.55 12.15
CA PHE A 115 3.42 18.56 12.32
C PHE A 115 3.60 19.25 13.67
N GLU A 116 3.34 20.55 13.70
CA GLU A 116 3.24 21.33 14.94
C GLU A 116 1.77 21.48 15.34
N ASP A 117 1.44 21.15 16.58
CA ASP A 117 0.08 21.20 17.13
C ASP A 117 0.09 21.83 18.52
N GLY A 118 0.17 23.17 18.55
CA GLY A 118 0.36 23.94 19.78
C GLY A 118 1.72 23.66 20.40
N THR A 119 1.75 22.93 21.52
CA THR A 119 3.00 22.48 22.18
C THR A 119 3.40 21.04 21.82
N LYS A 120 2.59 20.34 21.02
CA LYS A 120 2.89 18.97 20.57
C LYS A 120 3.71 19.00 19.28
N ILE A 121 4.73 18.14 19.23
CA ILE A 121 5.47 17.79 18.01
C ILE A 121 4.99 16.40 17.59
N LEU A 122 4.46 16.29 16.38
CA LEU A 122 3.89 15.06 15.83
C LEU A 122 4.79 14.55 14.69
N PRO A 123 5.82 13.72 14.98
CA PRO A 123 6.77 13.27 13.97
C PRO A 123 6.13 12.42 12.88
N MET A 124 6.68 12.52 11.68
CA MET A 124 6.31 11.74 10.52
C MET A 124 7.54 11.35 9.71
N VAL A 125 7.57 10.09 9.23
CA VAL A 125 8.55 9.57 8.28
C VAL A 125 7.80 8.89 7.14
N ILE A 126 8.18 9.19 5.90
CA ILE A 126 7.65 8.56 4.69
C ILE A 126 8.83 8.15 3.82
N LYS A 127 8.98 6.86 3.54
CA LYS A 127 10.13 6.32 2.81
C LYS A 127 9.80 5.05 2.02
N GLU A 128 10.64 4.73 1.05
CA GLU A 128 10.61 3.44 0.38
C GLU A 128 10.86 2.28 1.37
N PHE A 129 10.21 1.14 1.12
CA PHE A 129 10.27 -0.03 2.02
C PHE A 129 11.70 -0.57 2.13
N ASN A 130 12.16 -0.81 3.36
CA ASN A 130 13.43 -1.49 3.58
C ASN A 130 13.32 -2.64 4.62
N PHE A 131 14.43 -3.36 4.82
CA PHE A 131 14.46 -4.50 5.73
C PHE A 131 14.12 -4.13 7.18
N GLN A 132 14.49 -2.93 7.63
CA GLN A 132 14.15 -2.43 8.96
C GLN A 132 12.63 -2.22 9.12
N ASP A 133 11.92 -1.82 8.05
CA ASP A 133 10.45 -1.74 8.08
C ASP A 133 9.79 -3.11 8.24
N ALA A 134 10.36 -4.15 7.61
CA ALA A 134 9.92 -5.52 7.80
C ALA A 134 10.08 -5.98 9.26
N GLN A 135 11.22 -5.65 9.88
CA GLN A 135 11.48 -5.95 11.30
C GLN A 135 10.48 -5.23 12.22
N LEU A 136 10.27 -3.92 12.02
CA LEU A 136 9.30 -3.14 12.80
C LEU A 136 7.87 -3.71 12.65
N GLN A 137 7.49 -4.14 11.44
CA GLN A 137 6.22 -4.83 11.17
C GLN A 137 6.13 -6.25 11.78
N GLY A 138 7.14 -6.73 12.52
CA GLY A 138 7.08 -7.99 13.25
C GLY A 138 7.75 -9.18 12.57
N ASN A 139 8.37 -9.03 11.39
CA ASN A 139 8.97 -10.16 10.65
C ASN A 139 10.16 -10.84 11.39
N TRP A 140 10.73 -10.18 12.38
CA TRP A 140 11.76 -10.72 13.28
C TRP A 140 11.23 -11.48 14.50
N PHE A 141 9.91 -11.44 14.75
CA PHE A 141 9.32 -12.16 15.88
C PHE A 141 9.39 -13.66 15.62
N LYS A 142 9.82 -14.42 16.64
CA LYS A 142 9.75 -15.88 16.61
C LYS A 142 8.31 -16.34 16.86
N PRO A 143 7.88 -17.49 16.30
CA PRO A 143 6.72 -18.21 16.79
C PRO A 143 6.69 -18.28 18.32
N SER A 144 5.53 -18.05 18.92
CA SER A 144 5.36 -18.06 20.39
C SER A 144 3.90 -18.29 20.78
N GLU A 145 3.65 -18.57 22.06
CA GLU A 145 2.29 -18.74 22.58
C GLU A 145 1.39 -17.50 22.38
N ILE A 146 1.96 -16.28 22.32
CA ILE A 146 1.21 -15.06 22.03
C ILE A 146 0.55 -15.15 20.66
N GLU A 147 1.31 -15.62 19.67
CA GLU A 147 0.85 -15.79 18.29
C GLU A 147 -0.24 -16.87 18.20
N VAL A 148 -0.12 -17.95 18.99
CA VAL A 148 -1.15 -18.99 19.09
C VAL A 148 -2.45 -18.41 19.68
N LYS A 149 -2.35 -17.65 20.77
CA LYS A 149 -3.51 -16.98 21.42
C LYS A 149 -4.21 -15.99 20.48
N ILE A 150 -3.47 -15.32 19.60
CA ILE A 150 -4.02 -14.44 18.55
C ILE A 150 -4.86 -15.24 17.53
N ILE A 151 -4.36 -16.37 17.03
CA ILE A 151 -5.15 -17.23 16.12
C ILE A 151 -6.37 -17.82 16.85
N GLU A 152 -6.23 -18.23 18.11
CA GLU A 152 -7.36 -18.75 18.89
C GLU A 152 -8.44 -17.71 19.18
N ASN A 153 -8.06 -16.44 19.40
CA ASN A 153 -9.04 -15.37 19.51
C ASN A 153 -9.68 -15.03 18.15
N THR A 154 -8.90 -15.09 17.07
CA THR A 154 -9.40 -14.93 15.68
C THR A 154 -10.48 -15.97 15.36
N ILE A 155 -10.28 -17.23 15.75
CA ILE A 155 -11.26 -18.32 15.61
C ILE A 155 -12.56 -18.03 16.39
N LYS A 156 -12.47 -17.38 17.57
CA LYS A 156 -13.65 -17.02 18.38
C LYS A 156 -14.42 -15.83 17.78
N LEU A 157 -13.71 -14.81 17.27
CA LEU A 157 -14.32 -13.64 16.63
C LEU A 157 -15.00 -13.98 15.29
N LEU A 158 -14.64 -15.10 14.68
CA LEU A 158 -15.23 -15.63 13.45
C LEU A 158 -16.06 -16.89 13.76
N GLY A 159 -16.77 -16.90 14.90
CA GLY A 159 -17.41 -18.08 15.44
C GLY A 159 -18.58 -18.62 14.61
N SER A 160 -19.37 -17.72 14.01
CA SER A 160 -20.55 -18.03 13.21
C SER A 160 -20.53 -17.33 11.83
N THR A 161 -21.56 -17.60 11.01
CA THR A 161 -21.77 -16.90 9.74
C THR A 161 -22.20 -15.45 9.95
N GLU A 162 -22.83 -15.17 11.08
CA GLU A 162 -23.35 -13.85 11.44
C GLU A 162 -22.20 -12.94 11.90
N ASP A 163 -21.16 -13.50 12.52
CA ASP A 163 -19.95 -12.79 12.95
C ASP A 163 -18.98 -12.50 11.78
N TRP A 164 -19.18 -13.08 10.59
CA TRP A 164 -18.20 -13.03 9.51
C TRP A 164 -18.55 -12.03 8.39
N ASN A 165 -17.75 -10.96 8.28
CA ASN A 165 -17.83 -10.00 7.19
C ASN A 165 -17.04 -10.49 5.96
N LYS A 166 -17.76 -10.92 4.92
CA LYS A 166 -17.21 -11.32 3.59
C LYS A 166 -16.86 -10.16 2.64
N ASN A 167 -16.92 -8.91 3.09
CA ASN A 167 -16.61 -7.72 2.29
C ASN A 167 -15.45 -6.92 2.93
N ASP A 168 -14.30 -7.57 3.06
CA ASP A 168 -13.08 -6.98 3.63
C ASP A 168 -12.54 -5.84 2.75
N ASN A 169 -12.53 -4.63 3.30
CA ASN A 169 -11.93 -3.43 2.72
C ASN A 169 -10.68 -2.97 3.50
N ARG A 170 -10.21 -3.78 4.47
CA ARG A 170 -9.11 -3.50 5.42
C ARG A 170 -9.37 -2.35 6.42
N VAL A 171 -10.60 -1.84 6.52
CA VAL A 171 -11.03 -0.94 7.58
C VAL A 171 -11.72 -1.77 8.67
N CYS A 172 -11.18 -1.71 9.89
CA CYS A 172 -11.65 -2.51 11.01
C CYS A 172 -12.49 -1.61 11.92
N GLU A 173 -13.76 -1.52 11.56
CA GLU A 173 -14.79 -0.88 12.38
C GLU A 173 -15.11 -1.76 13.60
N SER A 174 -15.54 -1.15 14.71
CA SER A 174 -16.04 -1.86 15.89
C SER A 174 -17.51 -2.29 15.70
N ASN A 175 -17.82 -2.89 14.55
CA ASN A 175 -19.10 -3.54 14.31
C ASN A 175 -19.01 -5.00 14.79
N ASN A 176 -20.16 -5.64 15.04
CA ASN A 176 -20.20 -6.99 15.63
C ASN A 176 -19.74 -8.10 14.67
N THR A 177 -19.12 -7.76 13.53
CA THR A 177 -18.74 -8.72 12.48
C THR A 177 -17.34 -8.41 11.96
N TYR A 178 -16.51 -9.43 11.77
CA TYR A 178 -15.11 -9.27 11.42
C TYR A 178 -14.81 -9.89 10.07
N SER A 179 -13.98 -9.23 9.25
CA SER A 179 -13.25 -9.92 8.19
C SER A 179 -12.09 -10.73 8.79
N LEU A 180 -11.50 -11.67 8.05
CA LEU A 180 -10.30 -12.39 8.49
C LEU A 180 -9.15 -11.44 8.86
N PHE A 181 -8.92 -10.39 8.06
CA PHE A 181 -7.92 -9.38 8.39
C PHE A 181 -8.25 -8.64 9.70
N CYS A 182 -9.52 -8.25 9.89
CA CYS A 182 -9.92 -7.48 11.07
C CYS A 182 -10.02 -8.32 12.34
N ALA A 183 -10.38 -9.60 12.26
CA ALA A 183 -10.31 -10.53 13.38
C ALA A 183 -8.87 -10.76 13.84
N LEU A 184 -7.91 -10.88 12.89
CA LEU A 184 -6.47 -10.94 13.21
C LEU A 184 -5.93 -9.62 13.78
N TYR A 185 -6.41 -8.49 13.25
CA TYR A 185 -6.08 -7.15 13.74
C TYR A 185 -6.52 -6.99 15.20
N GLU A 186 -7.80 -7.18 15.48
CA GLU A 186 -8.40 -7.03 16.80
C GLU A 186 -7.79 -8.02 17.80
N SER A 187 -7.62 -9.29 17.40
CA SER A 187 -6.95 -10.29 18.24
C SER A 187 -5.51 -9.91 18.59
N SER A 188 -4.78 -9.23 17.69
CA SER A 188 -3.43 -8.73 18.01
C SER A 188 -3.48 -7.59 19.04
N ILE A 189 -4.43 -6.66 18.89
CA ILE A 189 -4.64 -5.55 19.85
C ILE A 189 -5.02 -6.09 21.23
N VAL A 190 -5.97 -7.03 21.30
CA VAL A 190 -6.48 -7.60 22.56
C VAL A 190 -5.43 -8.43 23.30
N ILE A 191 -4.61 -9.21 22.59
CA ILE A 191 -3.65 -10.15 23.21
C ILE A 191 -2.28 -9.51 23.47
N ASP A 192 -1.83 -8.57 22.64
CA ASP A 192 -0.45 -8.05 22.62
C ASP A 192 -0.38 -6.50 22.69
N GLY A 193 -1.53 -5.81 22.68
CA GLY A 193 -1.61 -4.34 22.76
C GLY A 193 -1.27 -3.59 21.45
N GLU A 194 -0.79 -4.29 20.42
CA GLU A 194 -0.48 -3.71 19.11
C GLU A 194 -0.65 -4.69 17.94
N TYR A 195 -0.95 -4.15 16.76
CA TYR A 195 -0.97 -4.90 15.51
C TYR A 195 0.36 -4.74 14.76
N ARG A 196 0.94 -5.87 14.33
CA ARG A 196 2.16 -5.94 13.53
C ARG A 196 1.93 -6.81 12.31
N HIS A 197 2.04 -6.23 11.11
CA HIS A 197 1.53 -6.82 9.87
C HIS A 197 2.21 -8.11 9.42
N LEU A 198 3.46 -8.31 9.82
CA LEU A 198 4.32 -9.45 9.49
C LEU A 198 4.62 -10.32 10.73
N ARG A 199 3.86 -10.18 11.82
CA ARG A 199 3.97 -11.07 12.98
C ARG A 199 3.60 -12.52 12.63
N PRO A 200 4.14 -13.54 13.32
CA PRO A 200 3.90 -14.94 12.98
C PRO A 200 2.43 -15.33 12.85
N ALA A 201 1.53 -14.91 13.75
CA ALA A 201 0.10 -15.25 13.64
C ALA A 201 -0.51 -14.86 12.28
N VAL A 202 -0.20 -13.66 11.80
CA VAL A 202 -0.67 -13.15 10.50
C VAL A 202 0.05 -13.86 9.34
N LYS A 203 1.34 -14.16 9.50
CA LYS A 203 2.14 -14.88 8.49
C LYS A 203 1.64 -16.33 8.31
N PHE A 204 1.49 -17.09 9.38
CA PHE A 204 1.06 -18.49 9.31
C PHE A 204 -0.36 -18.66 8.73
N VAL A 205 -1.26 -17.70 8.93
CA VAL A 205 -2.57 -17.69 8.25
C VAL A 205 -2.42 -17.45 6.75
N ARG A 206 -1.54 -16.53 6.31
CA ARG A 206 -1.25 -16.35 4.87
C ARG A 206 -0.63 -17.60 4.26
N ASP A 207 0.33 -18.20 4.96
CA ASP A 207 1.02 -19.41 4.49
C ASP A 207 0.03 -20.58 4.34
N ALA A 208 -0.86 -20.80 5.31
CA ALA A 208 -1.90 -21.84 5.24
C ALA A 208 -2.88 -21.62 4.07
N ILE A 209 -3.26 -20.36 3.77
CA ILE A 209 -4.07 -20.03 2.59
C ILE A 209 -3.29 -20.34 1.31
N GLN A 210 -2.01 -19.99 1.24
CA GLN A 210 -1.17 -20.25 0.07
C GLN A 210 -0.83 -21.73 -0.12
N GLU A 211 -0.81 -22.53 0.95
CA GLU A 211 -0.66 -23.98 0.93
C GLU A 211 -1.91 -24.64 0.30
N LYS A 212 -3.11 -24.26 0.76
CA LYS A 212 -4.38 -24.84 0.27
C LYS A 212 -4.84 -24.26 -1.08
N TYR A 213 -4.50 -23.00 -1.38
CA TYR A 213 -4.88 -22.29 -2.61
C TYR A 213 -3.67 -21.60 -3.27
N PRO A 214 -2.69 -22.36 -3.82
CA PRO A 214 -1.44 -21.79 -4.34
C PRO A 214 -1.65 -20.76 -5.45
N LYS A 215 -1.06 -19.56 -5.28
CA LYS A 215 -1.09 -18.45 -6.25
C LYS A 215 -2.50 -18.00 -6.70
N LYS A 216 -3.55 -18.31 -5.93
CA LYS A 216 -4.93 -17.95 -6.27
C LYS A 216 -5.32 -16.51 -5.89
N TYR A 217 -4.64 -15.95 -4.90
CA TYR A 217 -5.02 -14.70 -4.23
C TYR A 217 -3.83 -13.74 -4.13
N ASP A 218 -3.88 -12.60 -4.83
CA ASP A 218 -2.82 -11.58 -4.85
C ASP A 218 -2.73 -10.84 -3.51
N HIS A 219 -3.87 -10.62 -2.87
CA HIS A 219 -4.03 -9.98 -1.58
C HIS A 219 -4.42 -10.97 -0.48
N VAL A 220 -4.03 -12.24 -0.63
CA VAL A 220 -4.14 -13.40 0.27
C VAL A 220 -5.30 -13.32 1.28
N LEU A 221 -5.14 -12.61 2.41
CA LEU A 221 -6.16 -12.50 3.46
C LEU A 221 -7.49 -11.89 2.95
N VAL A 222 -7.43 -10.83 2.13
CA VAL A 222 -8.61 -10.11 1.66
C VAL A 222 -9.35 -10.91 0.60
N ASP A 223 -8.64 -11.36 -0.44
CA ASP A 223 -9.28 -12.05 -1.56
C ASP A 223 -9.82 -13.42 -1.13
N PHE A 224 -9.12 -14.12 -0.22
CA PHE A 224 -9.63 -15.36 0.38
C PHE A 224 -10.90 -15.10 1.23
N ASN A 225 -10.92 -14.03 2.02
CA ASN A 225 -12.10 -13.66 2.82
C ASN A 225 -13.31 -13.33 1.92
N ASN A 226 -13.07 -12.62 0.83
CA ASN A 226 -14.11 -12.08 -0.05
C ASN A 226 -14.53 -13.07 -1.16
N ALA A 227 -13.78 -14.14 -1.36
CA ALA A 227 -14.06 -15.17 -2.35
C ALA A 227 -15.43 -15.84 -2.10
N ALA A 228 -16.28 -15.87 -3.13
CA ALA A 228 -17.66 -16.35 -3.03
C ALA A 228 -17.73 -17.84 -2.62
N GLU A 229 -16.80 -18.64 -3.14
CA GLU A 229 -16.67 -20.08 -2.90
C GLU A 229 -16.23 -20.46 -1.48
N ILE A 230 -15.58 -19.55 -0.74
CA ILE A 230 -15.06 -19.86 0.60
C ILE A 230 -16.21 -19.88 1.62
N SER A 231 -16.34 -21.02 2.28
CA SER A 231 -17.27 -21.25 3.38
C SER A 231 -16.67 -20.93 4.75
N LEU A 232 -17.51 -20.71 5.76
CA LEU A 232 -17.07 -20.59 7.17
C LEU A 232 -16.26 -21.82 7.60
N LYS A 233 -16.64 -23.02 7.11
CA LYS A 233 -15.90 -24.27 7.35
C LYS A 233 -14.47 -24.19 6.83
N GLU A 234 -14.26 -23.74 5.59
CA GLU A 234 -12.92 -23.61 5.01
C GLU A 234 -12.08 -22.53 5.70
N LEU A 235 -12.69 -21.42 6.10
CA LEU A 235 -12.05 -20.39 6.92
C LEU A 235 -11.54 -20.98 8.25
N HIS A 236 -12.35 -21.78 8.94
CA HIS A 236 -11.95 -22.48 10.16
C HIS A 236 -10.90 -23.57 9.93
N GLU A 237 -10.95 -24.30 8.80
CA GLU A 237 -9.91 -25.25 8.41
C GLU A 237 -8.55 -24.55 8.20
N ILE A 238 -8.54 -23.40 7.53
CA ILE A 238 -7.34 -22.56 7.34
C ILE A 238 -6.80 -22.06 8.69
N LEU A 239 -7.64 -21.55 9.58
CA LEU A 239 -7.21 -21.06 10.89
C LEU A 239 -6.65 -22.18 11.78
N LYS A 240 -7.21 -23.40 11.69
CA LYS A 240 -6.68 -24.59 12.38
C LYS A 240 -5.32 -25.01 11.84
N LEU A 241 -5.19 -25.14 10.52
CA LEU A 241 -3.91 -25.46 9.86
C LEU A 241 -2.82 -24.42 10.21
N ALA A 242 -3.16 -23.13 10.17
CA ALA A 242 -2.27 -22.05 10.58
C ALA A 242 -1.83 -22.18 12.04
N LYS A 243 -2.74 -22.55 12.95
CA LYS A 243 -2.42 -22.77 14.37
C LYS A 243 -1.54 -23.99 14.59
N GLU A 244 -1.83 -25.10 13.92
CA GLU A 244 -1.06 -26.35 14.00
C GLU A 244 0.37 -26.15 13.48
N ASN A 245 0.52 -25.53 12.29
CA ASN A 245 1.82 -25.17 11.73
C ASN A 245 2.60 -24.21 12.64
N LEU A 246 1.91 -23.25 13.27
CA LEU A 246 2.52 -22.31 14.22
C LEU A 246 2.99 -23.01 15.50
N ILE A 247 2.21 -23.93 16.07
CA ILE A 247 2.59 -24.73 17.24
C ILE A 247 3.81 -25.60 16.94
N ASN A 248 3.84 -26.25 15.77
CA ASN A 248 4.98 -27.05 15.32
C ASN A 248 6.26 -26.21 15.16
N ALA A 249 6.14 -24.93 14.82
CA ALA A 249 7.28 -24.00 14.67
C ALA A 249 7.76 -23.35 15.99
N ILE A 250 7.11 -23.66 17.13
CA ILE A 250 7.55 -23.26 18.47
C ILE A 250 8.49 -24.32 19.10
N GLN A 251 8.38 -25.58 18.64
CA GLN A 251 9.12 -26.74 19.13
C GLN A 251 10.54 -26.82 18.56
#